data_AF-A0A7V2SLC2-F1
#
_entry.id   AF-A0A7V2SLC2-F1
#
_cell.length_a   1.000
_cell.length_b   1.000
_cell.length_c   1.000
_cell.angle_alpha   90.00
_cell.angle_beta   90.00
_cell.angle_gamma   90.00
#
_symmetry.space_group_name_H-M   'P 1'
#
loop_
_entity.id
_entity.type
_entity.pdbx_description
1 polymer ?
#
loop_
_entity_poly.entity_id
_entity_poly.type
_entity_poly.pdbx_seq_one_letter_code
_entity_poly.pdbx_strand_id
1 'polypeptide(L)'
;MATLGPPAYRGTSHISVVDRQQNACAMTLSNGEGNGFIVKDCGFMLNNMLGETDINPGGKRDWPLNVRMSSMMCPTIVENTDGSIFALGSGGSNRIRSAIFQVLTNLLVRNRDIAESVIHPRLHVEDGHLDFELPGNLETARLLQKTFSDHRQWPQHNMFFGGCHVVGFDADKTFHGIGDPRRHGFYDIVQE
;
A
#
# COMPACT_ATOMS: atom_id res chain seq x y z
N MET A 1 31.96 17.46 -11.89
CA MET A 1 31.26 16.17 -12.04
C MET A 1 30.44 15.96 -10.78
N ALA A 2 29.11 16.00 -10.87
CA ALA A 2 28.27 15.66 -9.72
C ALA A 2 28.35 14.14 -9.52
N THR A 3 28.92 13.71 -8.39
CA THR A 3 28.83 12.33 -7.95
C THR A 3 27.36 11.98 -7.81
N LEU A 4 26.88 11.04 -8.62
CA LEU A 4 25.55 10.45 -8.46
C LEU A 4 25.53 9.83 -7.05
N GLY A 5 24.86 10.48 -6.11
CA GLY A 5 24.58 9.90 -4.81
C GLY A 5 23.77 8.60 -4.95
N PRO A 6 23.63 7.82 -3.86
CA PRO A 6 22.79 6.63 -3.88
C PRO A 6 21.40 6.98 -4.43
N PRO A 7 20.77 6.08 -5.21
CA PRO A 7 19.46 6.33 -5.80
C PRO A 7 18.46 6.68 -4.69
N ALA A 8 17.91 7.89 -4.76
CA ALA A 8 16.87 8.35 -3.86
C ALA A 8 15.51 7.91 -4.41
N TYR A 9 14.98 6.82 -3.87
CA TYR A 9 13.65 6.32 -4.25
C TYR A 9 12.57 7.19 -3.61
N ARG A 10 11.61 7.61 -4.42
CA ARG A 10 10.47 8.44 -4.03
C ARG A 10 9.27 7.56 -3.66
N GLY A 11 8.33 8.12 -2.91
CA GLY A 11 7.05 7.51 -2.62
C GLY A 11 6.92 6.91 -1.22
N THR A 12 5.91 6.06 -1.09
CA THR A 12 5.55 5.36 0.15
C THR A 12 6.01 3.91 0.07
N SER A 13 6.63 3.41 1.15
CA SER A 13 7.02 2.01 1.33
C SER A 13 6.36 1.42 2.57
N HIS A 14 6.16 0.11 2.57
CA HIS A 14 5.61 -0.62 3.71
C HIS A 14 6.46 -1.86 4.01
N ILE A 15 6.66 -2.14 5.30
CA ILE A 15 7.39 -3.30 5.80
C ILE A 15 6.53 -3.95 6.89
N SER A 16 6.45 -5.28 6.85
CA SER A 16 5.72 -6.08 7.83
C SER A 16 6.61 -7.22 8.34
N VAL A 17 6.52 -7.53 9.62
CA VAL A 17 7.27 -8.63 10.27
C VAL A 17 6.34 -9.32 11.27
N VAL A 18 6.42 -10.64 11.32
CA VAL A 18 5.83 -11.49 12.39
C VAL A 18 6.89 -12.49 12.86
N ASP A 19 6.83 -12.91 14.12
CA ASP A 19 7.76 -13.90 14.67
C ASP A 19 7.07 -15.07 15.39
N ARG A 20 7.87 -16.05 15.84
CA ARG A 20 7.39 -17.27 16.50
C ARG A 20 6.76 -17.01 17.88
N GLN A 21 7.04 -15.86 18.47
CA GLN A 21 6.48 -15.41 19.74
C GLN A 21 5.15 -14.66 19.56
N GLN A 22 4.63 -14.62 18.32
CA GLN A 22 3.44 -13.86 17.93
C GLN A 22 3.62 -12.33 18.08
N ASN A 23 4.86 -11.84 18.05
CA ASN A 23 5.06 -10.40 17.86
C ASN A 23 4.75 -10.05 16.40
N ALA A 24 4.10 -8.90 16.18
CA ALA A 24 3.84 -8.35 14.86
C ALA A 24 4.24 -6.88 14.78
N CYS A 25 4.80 -6.48 13.65
CA CYS A 25 5.13 -5.10 13.34
C CYS A 25 4.70 -4.78 11.91
N ALA A 26 3.99 -3.66 11.75
CA ALA A 26 3.62 -3.10 10.46
C ALA A 26 4.07 -1.64 10.43
N MET A 27 4.86 -1.26 9.43
CA MET A 27 5.44 0.07 9.32
C MET A 27 5.28 0.61 7.91
N THR A 28 4.57 1.74 7.79
CA THR A 28 4.44 2.49 6.53
C THR A 28 5.22 3.80 6.65
N LEU A 29 6.07 4.07 5.67
CA LEU A 29 6.96 5.24 5.64
C LEU A 29 6.73 5.97 4.31
N SER A 30 6.72 7.30 4.32
CA SER A 30 6.54 8.08 3.09
C SER A 30 7.42 9.33 3.08
N ASN A 31 8.04 9.58 1.94
CA ASN A 31 8.66 10.87 1.63
C ASN A 31 7.78 11.74 0.71
N GLY A 32 6.54 11.30 0.44
CA GLY A 32 5.73 11.76 -0.68
C GLY A 32 6.45 11.51 -2.00
N GLU A 33 6.18 12.30 -3.04
CA GLU A 33 6.98 12.31 -4.27
C GLU A 33 8.41 12.85 -4.07
N GLY A 34 8.74 13.35 -2.87
CA GLY A 34 10.00 13.98 -2.54
C GLY A 34 10.12 15.39 -3.13
N ASN A 35 10.84 16.29 -2.45
CA ASN A 35 10.95 17.68 -2.91
C ASN A 35 12.12 17.91 -3.89
N GLY A 36 12.87 16.86 -4.23
CA GLY A 36 14.04 16.92 -5.11
C GLY A 36 15.30 17.51 -4.48
N PHE A 37 15.24 17.99 -3.23
CA PHE A 37 16.38 18.53 -2.50
C PHE A 37 17.09 17.41 -1.73
N ILE A 38 18.33 17.12 -2.13
CA ILE A 38 19.23 16.21 -1.40
C ILE A 38 20.03 17.03 -0.39
N VAL A 39 19.96 16.65 0.87
CA VAL A 39 20.75 17.29 1.93
C VAL A 39 22.23 17.05 1.67
N LYS A 40 22.97 18.15 1.49
CA LYS A 40 24.39 18.13 1.18
C LYS A 40 25.14 17.33 2.25
N ASP A 41 26.06 16.47 1.79
CA ASP A 41 26.92 15.62 2.63
C ASP A 41 26.17 14.58 3.50
N CYS A 42 24.83 14.49 3.42
CA CYS A 42 24.04 13.52 4.17
C CYS A 42 23.37 12.44 3.30
N GLY A 43 23.18 12.71 2.00
CA GLY A 43 22.72 11.69 1.05
C GLY A 43 21.23 11.31 1.12
N PHE A 44 20.39 12.06 1.83
CA PHE A 44 18.94 11.83 1.88
C PHE A 44 18.14 12.99 1.27
N MET A 45 16.97 12.65 0.72
CA MET A 45 16.00 13.61 0.16
C MET A 45 15.02 14.05 1.24
N LEU A 46 14.65 15.34 1.24
CA LEU A 46 13.56 15.83 2.09
C LEU A 46 12.19 15.51 1.49
N ASN A 47 11.18 15.36 2.36
CA ASN A 47 9.81 15.09 1.92
C ASN A 47 9.16 16.33 1.29
N ASN A 48 8.05 16.11 0.59
CA ASN A 48 7.21 17.15 0.02
C ASN A 48 5.78 17.13 0.57
N MET A 49 5.54 16.60 1.78
CA MET A 49 4.17 16.33 2.29
C MET A 49 3.27 17.57 2.29
N LEU A 50 3.80 18.74 2.62
CA LEU A 50 3.04 20.01 2.56
C LEU A 50 2.60 20.42 1.14
N GLY A 51 3.20 19.83 0.11
CA GLY A 51 2.88 20.07 -1.29
C GLY A 51 1.96 19.05 -1.94
N GLU A 52 1.61 17.99 -1.23
CA GLU A 52 0.72 16.94 -1.72
C GLU A 52 -0.74 17.42 -1.58
N THR A 53 -1.45 17.57 -2.69
CA THR A 53 -2.78 18.20 -2.71
C THR A 53 -3.87 17.32 -2.10
N ASP A 54 -3.69 16.00 -2.11
CA ASP A 54 -4.61 15.02 -1.53
C ASP A 54 -4.68 15.10 0.01
N ILE A 55 -3.57 15.50 0.65
CA ILE A 55 -3.47 15.65 2.10
C ILE A 55 -3.35 17.12 2.55
N ASN A 56 -3.10 18.05 1.62
CA ASN A 56 -3.09 19.48 1.85
C ASN A 56 -3.82 20.26 0.74
N PRO A 57 -5.16 20.15 0.64
CA PRO A 57 -5.93 20.80 -0.43
C PRO A 57 -5.89 22.33 -0.36
N GLY A 58 -5.65 22.91 0.82
CA GLY A 58 -5.48 24.37 1.01
C GLY A 58 -4.13 24.90 0.53
N GLY A 59 -3.18 24.02 0.20
CA GLY A 59 -1.87 24.38 -0.31
C GLY A 59 -0.85 24.76 0.76
N LYS A 60 0.39 24.97 0.31
CA LYS A 60 1.60 25.02 1.16
C LYS A 60 1.66 26.15 2.19
N ARG A 61 0.91 27.24 1.99
CA ARG A 61 1.13 28.51 2.71
C ARG A 61 0.38 28.62 4.02
N ASP A 62 -0.66 27.80 4.21
CA ASP A 62 -1.62 27.99 5.31
C ASP A 62 -1.59 26.84 6.33
N TRP A 63 -0.66 25.88 6.20
CA TRP A 63 -0.57 24.79 7.16
C TRP A 63 0.00 25.27 8.51
N PRO A 64 -0.68 24.99 9.65
CA PRO A 64 -0.24 25.46 10.96
C PRO A 64 1.09 24.85 11.38
N LEU A 65 1.93 25.66 12.03
CA LEU A 65 3.22 25.24 12.55
C LEU A 65 3.05 24.17 13.64
N ASN A 66 3.96 23.20 13.68
CA ASN A 66 3.99 22.10 14.66
C ASN A 66 2.73 21.23 14.69
N VAL A 67 1.92 21.24 13.64
CA VAL A 67 0.75 20.37 13.50
C VAL A 67 1.04 19.25 12.51
N ARG A 68 0.82 18.01 12.95
CA ARG A 68 0.97 16.82 12.10
C ARG A 68 -0.15 16.78 11.05
N MET A 69 0.19 16.30 9.87
CA MET A 69 -0.74 16.11 8.77
C MET A 69 -1.37 14.72 8.80
N SER A 70 -2.67 14.65 8.48
CA SER A 70 -3.35 13.39 8.24
C SER A 70 -2.80 12.74 6.97
N SER A 71 -2.60 11.42 7.02
CA SER A 71 -2.08 10.64 5.90
C SER A 71 -3.02 9.48 5.58
N MET A 72 -2.90 8.96 4.37
CA MET A 72 -3.56 7.73 3.93
C MET A 72 -2.80 6.46 4.37
N MET A 73 -1.63 6.61 5.00
CA MET A 73 -0.87 5.49 5.55
C MET A 73 -1.68 4.77 6.64
N CYS A 74 -1.88 3.47 6.48
CA CYS A 74 -2.64 2.65 7.41
C CYS A 74 -1.91 1.30 7.65
N PRO A 75 -0.73 1.28 8.29
CA PRO A 75 -0.13 0.01 8.71
C PRO A 75 -1.13 -0.73 9.62
N THR A 76 -1.38 -2.00 9.33
CA THR A 76 -2.46 -2.78 9.94
C THR A 76 -1.93 -4.09 10.52
N ILE A 77 -2.42 -4.45 11.70
CA ILE A 77 -2.24 -5.76 12.31
C ILE A 77 -3.63 -6.36 12.50
N VAL A 78 -3.78 -7.65 12.17
CA VAL A 78 -4.99 -8.43 12.40
C VAL A 78 -4.66 -9.54 13.38
N GLU A 79 -5.41 -9.61 14.48
CA GLU A 79 -5.34 -10.68 15.46
C GLU A 79 -6.65 -11.46 15.43
N ASN A 80 -6.57 -12.75 15.11
CA ASN A 80 -7.73 -13.63 15.09
C ASN A 80 -7.90 -14.39 16.41
N THR A 81 -9.13 -14.82 16.68
CA THR A 81 -9.47 -15.56 17.90
C THR A 81 -8.84 -16.96 17.96
N ASP A 82 -8.41 -17.51 16.84
CA ASP A 82 -7.70 -18.80 16.77
C ASP A 82 -6.20 -18.68 17.06
N GLY A 83 -5.70 -17.45 17.27
CA GLY A 83 -4.29 -17.17 17.51
C GLY A 83 -3.46 -16.94 16.24
N SER A 84 -4.07 -16.92 15.05
CA SER A 84 -3.38 -16.44 13.84
C SER A 84 -3.22 -14.91 13.87
N ILE A 85 -2.09 -14.43 13.37
CA ILE A 85 -1.76 -13.00 13.31
C ILE A 85 -1.26 -12.63 11.92
N PHE A 86 -1.73 -11.50 11.40
CA PHE A 86 -1.28 -10.93 10.13
C PHE A 86 -0.79 -9.51 10.31
N ALA A 87 0.31 -9.16 9.66
CA ALA A 87 0.79 -7.79 9.54
C ALA A 87 0.81 -7.40 8.07
N LEU A 88 0.24 -6.23 7.76
CA LEU A 88 0.10 -5.77 6.40
C LEU A 88 0.03 -4.25 6.25
N GLY A 89 0.21 -3.82 5.01
CA GLY A 89 0.02 -2.44 4.62
C GLY A 89 0.53 -2.20 3.21
N SER A 90 0.30 -0.99 2.71
CA SER A 90 0.51 -0.67 1.30
C SER A 90 1.16 0.69 1.13
N GLY A 91 2.02 0.79 0.12
CA GLY A 91 2.39 2.07 -0.50
C GLY A 91 1.47 2.38 -1.68
N GLY A 92 1.05 3.63 -1.85
CA GLY A 92 0.13 3.98 -2.95
C GLY A 92 -0.63 5.30 -2.83
N SER A 93 -0.13 6.29 -2.08
CA SER A 93 -0.82 7.59 -1.88
C SER A 93 -2.29 7.38 -1.48
N ASN A 94 -3.24 8.07 -2.09
CA ASN A 94 -4.67 7.98 -1.83
C ASN A 94 -5.29 6.58 -2.02
N ARG A 95 -4.62 5.68 -2.75
CA ARG A 95 -5.09 4.31 -2.99
C ARG A 95 -4.78 3.33 -1.85
N ILE A 96 -3.97 3.73 -0.86
CA ILE A 96 -3.58 2.84 0.26
C ILE A 96 -4.81 2.24 0.95
N ARG A 97 -5.81 3.08 1.25
CA ARG A 97 -7.07 2.66 1.90
C ARG A 97 -7.83 1.62 1.08
N SER A 98 -7.94 1.82 -0.24
CA SER A 98 -8.64 0.89 -1.14
C SER A 98 -7.89 -0.43 -1.27
N ALA A 99 -6.56 -0.40 -1.34
CA ALA A 99 -5.73 -1.61 -1.42
C ALA A 99 -5.87 -2.45 -0.15
N ILE A 100 -5.70 -1.85 1.03
CA ILE A 100 -5.80 -2.55 2.31
C ILE A 100 -7.20 -3.10 2.53
N PHE A 101 -8.24 -2.30 2.27
CA PHE A 101 -9.63 -2.73 2.44
C PHE A 101 -9.96 -3.97 1.59
N GLN A 102 -9.54 -3.98 0.32
CA GLN A 102 -9.81 -5.11 -0.57
C GLN A 102 -9.02 -6.36 -0.19
N VAL A 103 -7.76 -6.21 0.22
CA VAL A 103 -6.95 -7.33 0.73
C VAL A 103 -7.58 -7.94 1.98
N LEU A 104 -7.97 -7.11 2.96
CA LEU A 104 -8.65 -7.57 4.16
C LEU A 104 -10.00 -8.23 3.86
N THR A 105 -10.76 -7.70 2.91
CA THR A 105 -12.03 -8.30 2.49
C THR A 105 -11.81 -9.68 1.87
N ASN A 106 -10.81 -9.83 1.00
CA ASN A 106 -10.48 -11.11 0.41
C ASN A 106 -9.99 -12.12 1.46
N LEU A 107 -9.12 -11.69 2.37
CA LEU A 107 -8.54 -12.53 3.40
C LEU A 107 -9.57 -12.95 4.45
N LEU A 108 -10.27 -11.99 5.06
CA LEU A 108 -11.08 -12.22 6.27
C LEU A 108 -12.55 -12.52 5.97
N VAL A 109 -13.10 -11.99 4.88
CA VAL A 109 -14.53 -12.16 4.55
C VAL A 109 -14.73 -13.26 3.53
N ARG A 110 -13.83 -13.36 2.55
CA ARG A 110 -13.91 -14.37 1.49
C ARG A 110 -13.05 -15.60 1.75
N ASN A 111 -12.30 -15.63 2.86
CA ASN A 111 -11.44 -16.74 3.26
C ASN A 111 -10.47 -17.19 2.14
N ARG A 112 -9.97 -16.24 1.36
CA ARG A 112 -8.98 -16.52 0.31
C ARG A 112 -7.61 -16.67 0.94
N ASP A 113 -6.73 -17.44 0.31
CA ASP A 113 -5.34 -17.49 0.73
C ASP A 113 -4.67 -16.12 0.61
N ILE A 114 -3.57 -15.91 1.34
CA ILE A 114 -2.90 -14.61 1.39
C ILE A 114 -2.40 -14.14 0.01
N ALA A 115 -1.96 -15.07 -0.84
CA ALA A 115 -1.38 -14.76 -2.13
C ALA A 115 -2.50 -14.34 -3.09
N GLU A 116 -3.58 -15.12 -3.15
CA GLU A 116 -4.78 -14.80 -3.90
C GLU A 116 -5.38 -13.47 -3.44
N SER A 117 -5.44 -13.21 -2.13
CA SER A 117 -5.97 -11.98 -1.56
C SER A 117 -5.22 -10.73 -2.03
N VAL A 118 -3.89 -10.81 -2.14
CA VAL A 118 -3.03 -9.69 -2.58
C VAL A 118 -3.05 -9.51 -4.09
N ILE A 119 -3.00 -10.60 -4.87
CA ILE A 119 -2.98 -10.48 -6.34
C ILE A 119 -4.35 -10.17 -6.93
N HIS A 120 -5.45 -10.46 -6.22
CA HIS A 120 -6.81 -10.22 -6.71
C HIS A 120 -6.96 -8.82 -7.35
N PRO A 121 -7.61 -8.70 -8.53
CA PRO A 121 -7.84 -7.43 -9.19
C PRO A 121 -8.44 -6.37 -8.27
N ARG A 122 -7.91 -5.15 -8.34
CA ARG A 122 -8.33 -4.03 -7.48
C ARG A 122 -9.11 -2.96 -8.22
N LEU A 123 -9.94 -2.28 -7.47
CA LEU A 123 -10.65 -1.06 -7.87
C LEU A 123 -10.34 0.10 -6.91
N HIS A 124 -10.43 1.32 -7.40
CA HIS A 124 -10.29 2.54 -6.61
C HIS A 124 -11.25 3.60 -7.14
N VAL A 125 -11.96 4.25 -6.23
CA VAL A 125 -12.86 5.37 -6.53
C VAL A 125 -12.36 6.59 -5.80
N GLU A 126 -12.22 7.69 -6.54
CA GLU A 126 -11.85 9.02 -6.02
C GLU A 126 -12.64 10.06 -6.82
N ASP A 127 -13.26 11.02 -6.14
CA ASP A 127 -14.02 12.12 -6.76
C ASP A 127 -15.02 11.70 -7.86
N GLY A 128 -15.60 10.50 -7.72
CA GLY A 128 -16.55 9.93 -8.68
C GLY A 128 -15.93 9.21 -9.88
N HIS A 129 -14.61 9.27 -10.06
CA HIS A 129 -13.87 8.51 -11.06
C HIS A 129 -13.57 7.09 -10.56
N LEU A 130 -13.78 6.08 -11.41
CA LEU A 130 -13.43 4.69 -11.11
C LEU A 130 -12.21 4.23 -11.93
N ASP A 131 -11.12 3.90 -11.25
CA ASP A 131 -10.05 3.08 -11.82
C ASP A 131 -10.23 1.62 -11.39
N PHE A 132 -10.08 0.67 -12.32
CA PHE A 132 -10.13 -0.75 -11.98
C PHE A 132 -9.25 -1.63 -12.88
N GLU A 133 -8.64 -2.66 -12.29
CA GLU A 133 -7.97 -3.74 -13.04
C GLU A 133 -9.03 -4.70 -13.61
N LEU A 134 -8.71 -5.39 -14.72
CA LEU A 134 -9.63 -6.37 -15.32
C LEU A 134 -10.11 -7.38 -14.26
N PRO A 135 -11.40 -7.37 -13.89
CA PRO A 135 -11.94 -8.37 -12.99
C PRO A 135 -11.91 -9.74 -13.68
N GLY A 136 -11.88 -10.82 -12.90
CA GLY A 136 -11.79 -12.20 -13.43
C GLY A 136 -12.96 -12.64 -14.34
N ASN A 137 -13.92 -11.77 -14.65
CA ASN A 137 -14.97 -12.01 -15.63
C ASN A 137 -15.40 -10.71 -16.35
N LEU A 138 -15.74 -10.82 -17.64
CA LEU A 138 -16.11 -9.69 -18.50
C LEU A 138 -17.46 -9.06 -18.14
N GLU A 139 -18.38 -9.82 -17.57
CA GLU A 139 -19.70 -9.30 -17.16
C GLU A 139 -19.57 -8.26 -16.04
N THR A 140 -18.71 -8.52 -15.05
CA THR A 140 -18.41 -7.58 -13.98
C THR A 140 -17.74 -6.33 -14.53
N ALA A 141 -16.81 -6.47 -15.48
CA ALA A 141 -16.18 -5.33 -16.13
C ALA A 141 -17.23 -4.44 -16.83
N ARG A 142 -18.15 -5.05 -17.61
CA ARG A 142 -19.24 -4.33 -18.28
C ARG A 142 -20.19 -3.65 -17.29
N LEU A 143 -20.49 -4.30 -16.17
CA LEU A 143 -21.33 -3.71 -15.13
C LEU A 143 -20.67 -2.47 -14.50
N LEU A 144 -19.38 -2.53 -14.19
CA LEU A 144 -18.62 -1.39 -13.68
C LEU A 144 -18.62 -0.23 -14.69
N GLN A 145 -18.33 -0.50 -15.96
CA GLN A 145 -18.33 0.51 -17.03
C GLN A 145 -19.71 1.15 -17.24
N LYS A 146 -20.79 0.38 -17.07
CA LYS A 146 -22.17 0.89 -17.13
C LYS A 146 -22.54 1.73 -15.91
N THR A 147 -22.00 1.38 -14.74
CA THR A 147 -22.36 2.01 -13.46
C THR A 147 -21.62 3.32 -13.25
N PHE A 148 -20.34 3.37 -13.63
CA PHE A 148 -19.50 4.56 -13.53
C PHE A 148 -19.31 5.15 -14.92
N SER A 149 -19.96 6.28 -15.21
CA SER A 149 -19.79 6.95 -16.51
C SER A 149 -18.37 7.46 -16.72
N ASP A 150 -17.69 7.84 -15.64
CA ASP A 150 -16.28 8.22 -15.63
C ASP A 150 -15.45 7.08 -15.04
N HIS A 151 -14.73 6.37 -15.90
CA HIS A 151 -13.95 5.19 -15.51
C HIS A 151 -12.74 4.95 -16.40
N ARG A 152 -11.78 4.21 -15.85
CA ARG A 152 -10.64 3.66 -16.56
C ARG A 152 -10.42 2.19 -16.19
N GLN A 153 -10.51 1.33 -17.20
CA GLN A 153 -10.09 -0.06 -17.08
C GLN A 153 -8.60 -0.20 -17.39
N TRP A 154 -7.86 -0.86 -16.51
CA TRP A 154 -6.45 -1.20 -16.70
C TRP A 154 -6.32 -2.64 -17.22
N PRO A 155 -5.47 -2.87 -18.25
CA PRO A 155 -5.40 -4.17 -18.92
C PRO A 155 -4.70 -5.26 -18.10
N GLN A 156 -3.90 -4.87 -17.10
CA GLN A 156 -3.07 -5.75 -16.28
C GLN A 156 -2.94 -5.17 -14.87
N HIS A 157 -2.37 -5.96 -13.96
CA HIS A 157 -2.00 -5.46 -12.63
C HIS A 157 -1.06 -4.27 -12.73
N ASN A 158 -1.34 -3.22 -11.95
CA ASN A 158 -0.60 -1.97 -12.07
C ASN A 158 -0.27 -1.34 -10.71
N MET A 159 0.92 -0.74 -10.60
CA MET A 159 1.37 0.00 -9.40
C MET A 159 0.43 1.14 -8.99
N PHE A 160 -0.42 1.61 -9.92
CA PHE A 160 -1.51 2.53 -9.61
C PHE A 160 -2.34 2.04 -8.42
N PHE A 161 -2.67 0.75 -8.33
CA PHE A 161 -3.52 0.17 -7.29
C PHE A 161 -2.80 -0.13 -5.97
N GLY A 162 -1.65 0.52 -5.74
CA GLY A 162 -0.78 0.31 -4.60
C GLY A 162 -0.04 -1.02 -4.63
N GLY A 163 0.69 -1.31 -3.55
CA GLY A 163 1.38 -2.59 -3.35
C GLY A 163 1.23 -3.04 -1.90
N CYS A 164 0.27 -3.93 -1.63
CA CYS A 164 -0.03 -4.40 -0.28
C CYS A 164 0.83 -5.61 0.06
N HIS A 165 1.76 -5.46 0.99
CA HIS A 165 2.59 -6.55 1.49
C HIS A 165 1.91 -7.18 2.71
N VAL A 166 1.92 -8.50 2.80
CA VAL A 166 1.27 -9.25 3.89
C VAL A 166 2.23 -10.32 4.38
N VAL A 167 2.38 -10.42 5.69
CA VAL A 167 2.99 -11.58 6.36
C VAL A 167 2.03 -12.10 7.43
N GLY A 168 2.04 -13.40 7.68
CA GLY A 168 1.16 -14.07 8.61
C GLY A 168 1.86 -15.20 9.36
N PHE A 169 1.37 -15.46 10.56
CA PHE A 169 1.74 -16.61 11.37
C PHE A 169 0.45 -17.30 11.81
N ASP A 170 0.21 -18.48 11.26
CA ASP A 170 -1.04 -19.21 11.43
C ASP A 170 -1.07 -19.95 12.77
N ALA A 171 -2.28 -20.38 13.18
CA ALA A 171 -2.49 -21.10 14.44
C ALA A 171 -1.70 -22.42 14.50
N ASP A 172 -1.43 -23.04 13.34
CA ASP A 172 -0.63 -24.26 13.19
C ASP A 172 0.90 -24.02 13.22
N LYS A 173 1.33 -22.78 13.50
CA LYS A 173 2.73 -22.33 13.57
C LYS A 173 3.43 -22.27 12.21
N THR A 174 2.69 -22.15 11.13
CA THR A 174 3.24 -21.93 9.79
C THR A 174 3.37 -20.43 9.49
N PHE A 175 4.51 -20.04 8.92
CA PHE A 175 4.71 -18.68 8.39
C PHE A 175 4.28 -18.61 6.94
N HIS A 176 3.58 -17.54 6.59
CA HIS A 176 3.19 -17.22 5.23
C HIS A 176 3.47 -15.76 4.93
N GLY A 177 3.73 -15.44 3.67
CA GLY A 177 3.84 -14.05 3.25
C GLY A 177 3.70 -13.90 1.75
N ILE A 178 3.46 -12.65 1.33
CA ILE A 178 3.55 -12.24 -0.06
C ILE A 178 3.93 -10.77 -0.13
N GLY A 179 4.91 -10.48 -0.98
CA GLY A 179 5.16 -9.13 -1.44
C GLY A 179 4.34 -8.84 -2.70
N ASP A 180 3.61 -7.72 -2.74
CA ASP A 180 2.79 -7.39 -3.91
C ASP A 180 3.66 -7.20 -5.18
N PRO A 181 3.44 -8.01 -6.23
CA PRO A 181 4.21 -7.90 -7.47
C PRO A 181 4.00 -6.56 -8.18
N ARG A 182 2.90 -5.84 -7.92
CA ARG A 182 2.67 -4.47 -8.47
C ARG A 182 3.76 -3.48 -8.07
N ARG A 183 4.51 -3.77 -7.01
CA ARG A 183 5.63 -2.96 -6.52
C ARG A 183 6.94 -3.73 -6.41
N HIS A 184 7.04 -4.88 -7.08
CA HIS A 184 8.19 -5.78 -6.97
C HIS A 184 8.48 -6.18 -5.51
N GLY A 185 7.42 -6.32 -4.71
CA GLY A 185 7.55 -6.76 -3.32
C GLY A 185 8.08 -8.19 -3.24
N PHE A 186 8.74 -8.49 -2.14
CA PHE A 186 9.21 -9.83 -1.80
C PHE A 186 8.90 -10.12 -0.32
N TYR A 187 8.87 -11.40 0.04
CA TYR A 187 8.82 -11.85 1.43
C TYR A 187 9.83 -12.98 1.60
N ASP A 188 10.36 -13.13 2.80
CA ASP A 188 11.26 -14.23 3.15
C ASP A 188 10.94 -14.76 4.55
N ILE A 189 11.28 -16.02 4.79
CA ILE A 189 11.21 -16.64 6.10
C ILE A 189 12.64 -16.88 6.57
N VAL A 190 13.11 -16.02 7.46
CA VAL A 190 14.46 -16.13 8.01
C VAL A 190 14.47 -17.23 9.06
N GLN A 191 15.25 -18.28 8.80
CA GLN A 191 15.59 -19.30 9.79
C GLN A 191 16.90 -18.91 10.47
N GLU A 192 16.95 -19.00 11.80
CA GLU A 192 18.19 -18.91 12.57
C GLU A 192 19.07 -20.14 12.34
#